data_AF-A0A259S1T9-F1
#
_entry.id   AF-A0A259S1T9-F1
#
_cell.length_a   1.000
_cell.length_b   1.000
_cell.length_c   1.000
_cell.angle_alpha   90.00
_cell.angle_beta   90.00
_cell.angle_gamma   90.00
#
_symmetry.space_group_name_H-M   'P 1'
#
loop_
_entity.id
_entity.type
_entity.pdbx_description
1 polymer ?
#
loop_
_entity_poly.entity_id
_entity_poly.type
_entity_poly.pdbx_seq_one_letter_code
_entity_poly.pdbx_strand_id
1 'polypeptide(L)'
;MPKITTTPLLETTYLDAVKPTFCTLEQLIRMEPALTSGGVRHLLFTKGHSIPGVYRFGRKILFDRAEFMAGIKAGHATHIAGAKK
;
A
#
# COMPACT_ATOMS: atom_id res chain seq x y z
N MET A 1 -23.31 24.29 47.29
CA MET A 1 -23.14 24.24 45.82
C MET A 1 -22.00 23.28 45.48
N PRO A 2 -22.25 22.05 45.00
CA PRO A 2 -21.18 21.20 44.50
C PRO A 2 -20.84 21.59 43.06
N LYS A 3 -19.56 21.91 42.81
CA LYS A 3 -19.05 22.16 41.46
C LYS A 3 -18.99 20.83 40.71
N ILE A 4 -19.87 20.65 39.74
CA ILE A 4 -19.85 19.49 38.83
C ILE A 4 -18.62 19.69 37.94
N THR A 5 -17.56 18.94 38.22
CA THR A 5 -16.39 18.87 37.35
C THR A 5 -16.68 17.75 36.35
N THR A 6 -17.22 18.10 35.19
CA THR A 6 -17.40 17.17 34.08
C THR A 6 -16.03 16.88 33.49
N THR A 7 -15.44 15.75 33.88
CA THR A 7 -14.24 15.21 33.24
C THR A 7 -14.66 14.54 31.92
N PRO A 8 -14.27 15.03 30.73
CA PRO A 8 -14.52 14.32 29.48
C PRO A 8 -13.29 13.47 29.20
N LEU A 9 -13.30 12.18 29.51
CA LEU A 9 -12.16 11.34 29.16
C LEU A 9 -12.59 9.99 28.61
N LEU A 10 -12.22 9.82 27.34
CA LEU A 10 -12.03 8.59 26.57
C LEU A 10 -13.24 8.09 25.77
N GLU A 11 -13.59 8.83 24.71
CA GLU A 11 -14.03 8.18 23.47
C GLU A 11 -12.86 7.35 22.93
N THR A 12 -12.80 6.11 23.40
CA THR A 12 -11.89 5.09 22.92
C THR A 12 -12.18 4.77 21.45
N THR A 13 -11.50 5.51 20.58
CA THR A 13 -11.27 5.21 19.17
C THR A 13 -10.38 3.96 19.04
N TYR A 14 -10.86 2.80 19.51
CA TYR A 14 -10.21 1.50 19.30
C TYR A 14 -10.75 0.77 18.05
N LEU A 15 -11.51 1.45 17.19
CA LEU A 15 -12.13 0.87 16.00
C LEU A 15 -11.42 1.20 14.68
N ASP A 16 -10.25 1.85 14.70
CA ASP A 16 -9.31 1.75 13.58
C ASP A 16 -8.52 0.45 13.75
N ALA A 17 -9.24 -0.66 13.58
CA ALA A 17 -8.66 -2.00 13.55
C ALA A 17 -7.44 -1.98 12.64
N VAL A 18 -6.26 -2.19 13.24
CA VAL A 18 -4.91 -2.08 12.64
C VAL A 18 -4.94 -2.63 11.23
N LYS A 19 -5.08 -1.72 10.25
CA LYS A 19 -5.12 -2.11 8.85
C LYS A 19 -3.74 -2.70 8.55
N PRO A 20 -3.64 -3.93 8.03
CA PRO A 20 -2.35 -4.55 7.79
C PRO A 20 -1.52 -3.63 6.87
N THR A 21 -0.35 -3.22 7.36
CA THR A 21 0.55 -2.29 6.67
C THR A 21 1.02 -2.86 5.34
N PHE A 22 1.20 -4.18 5.30
CA PHE A 22 1.62 -4.92 4.12
C PHE A 22 0.53 -5.83 3.59
N CYS A 23 0.47 -5.93 2.27
CA CYS A 23 -0.42 -6.83 1.56
C CYS A 23 0.33 -7.69 0.54
N THR A 24 -0.22 -8.86 0.23
CA THR A 24 0.25 -9.68 -0.89
C THR A 24 -0.22 -9.11 -2.22
N LEU A 25 0.33 -9.58 -3.34
CA LEU A 25 -0.12 -9.19 -4.67
C LEU A 25 -1.62 -9.40 -4.88
N GLU A 26 -2.16 -10.54 -4.43
CA GLU A 26 -3.59 -10.85 -4.57
C GLU A 26 -4.47 -9.90 -3.76
N GLN A 27 -4.05 -9.55 -2.55
CA GLN A 27 -4.74 -8.58 -1.71
C GLN A 27 -4.67 -7.18 -2.33
N LEU A 28 -3.51 -6.78 -2.86
CA LEU A 28 -3.35 -5.50 -3.56
C LEU A 28 -4.34 -5.36 -4.72
N ILE A 29 -4.46 -6.39 -5.57
CA ILE A 29 -5.37 -6.36 -6.73
C ILE A 29 -6.84 -6.33 -6.30
N ARG A 30 -7.20 -7.04 -5.22
CA ARG A 30 -8.56 -6.97 -4.67
C ARG A 30 -8.90 -5.58 -4.14
N MET A 31 -7.93 -4.89 -3.55
CA MET A 31 -8.10 -3.52 -3.05
C MET A 31 -8.06 -2.47 -4.16
N GLU A 32 -7.28 -2.70 -5.22
CA GLU A 32 -7.06 -1.80 -6.34
C GLU A 32 -7.44 -2.48 -7.66
N PRO A 33 -8.73 -2.48 -8.04
CA PRO A 33 -9.22 -3.23 -9.20
C PRO A 33 -8.69 -2.69 -10.54
N ALA A 34 -8.12 -1.48 -10.56
CA ALA A 34 -7.46 -0.93 -11.75
C ALA A 34 -6.09 -1.60 -12.04
N LEU A 35 -5.53 -2.31 -11.06
CA LEU A 35 -4.28 -3.04 -11.21
C LEU A 35 -4.55 -4.50 -11.57
N THR A 36 -3.65 -5.09 -12.35
CA THR A 36 -3.71 -6.52 -12.70
C THR A 36 -2.47 -7.25 -12.18
N SER A 37 -2.61 -8.54 -11.87
CA SER A 37 -1.48 -9.38 -11.46
C SER A 37 -0.38 -9.42 -12.52
N GLY A 38 -0.76 -9.52 -13.80
CA GLY A 38 0.16 -9.48 -14.92
C GLY A 38 0.93 -8.16 -14.99
N GLY A 39 0.24 -7.03 -14.90
CA GLY A 39 0.85 -5.71 -14.95
C GLY A 39 1.84 -5.46 -13.80
N VAL A 40 1.47 -5.82 -12.57
CA VAL A 40 2.37 -5.66 -11.42
C VAL A 40 3.57 -6.60 -11.51
N ARG A 41 3.39 -7.86 -11.95
CA ARG A 41 4.51 -8.79 -12.19
C ARG A 41 5.45 -8.28 -13.28
N HIS A 42 4.89 -7.71 -14.34
CA HIS A 42 5.70 -7.13 -15.42
C HIS A 42 6.51 -5.92 -14.93
N LEU A 43 5.89 -5.02 -14.16
CA LEU A 43 6.57 -3.91 -13.50
C LEU A 43 7.75 -4.41 -12.63
N LEU A 44 7.52 -5.44 -11.80
CA LEU A 44 8.56 -6.04 -10.96
C LEU A 44 9.67 -6.70 -11.77
N PHE A 45 9.36 -7.33 -12.90
CA PHE A 45 10.35 -7.91 -13.78
C PHE A 45 11.21 -6.83 -14.45
N THR A 46 10.59 -5.74 -14.91
CA THR A 46 11.25 -4.66 -15.66
C THR A 46 12.07 -3.73 -14.75
N LYS A 47 11.57 -3.39 -13.56
CA LYS A 47 12.21 -2.43 -12.65
C LYS A 47 12.84 -3.08 -11.42
N GLY A 48 12.63 -4.38 -11.23
CA GLY A 48 13.07 -5.10 -10.04
C GLY A 48 12.25 -4.72 -8.80
N HIS A 49 12.88 -4.88 -7.63
CA HIS A 49 12.25 -4.61 -6.34
C HIS A 49 12.55 -3.20 -5.80
N SER A 50 13.21 -2.34 -6.59
CA SER A 50 13.56 -0.96 -6.21
C SER A 50 12.41 0.03 -6.43
N ILE A 51 11.18 -0.45 -6.37
CA ILE A 51 9.97 0.38 -6.53
C ILE A 51 9.50 0.77 -5.12
N PRO A 52 9.14 2.04 -4.89
CA PRO A 52 8.57 2.46 -3.61
C PRO A 52 7.41 1.56 -3.19
N GLY A 53 7.37 1.18 -1.92
CA GLY A 53 6.33 0.32 -1.36
C GLY A 53 6.45 -1.17 -1.72
N VAL A 54 7.50 -1.61 -2.42
CA VAL A 54 7.75 -3.02 -2.71
C VAL A 54 8.87 -3.55 -1.82
N TYR A 55 8.56 -4.58 -1.04
CA TYR A 55 9.49 -5.17 -0.09
C TYR A 55 9.64 -6.67 -0.31
N ARG A 56 10.87 -7.18 -0.22
CA ARG A 56 11.11 -8.64 -0.19
C ARG A 56 11.16 -9.14 1.24
N PHE A 57 10.44 -10.22 1.50
CA PHE A 57 10.51 -10.99 2.74
C PHE A 57 10.78 -12.45 2.40
N GLY A 58 12.07 -12.81 2.34
CA GLY A 58 12.51 -14.11 1.84
C GLY A 58 12.04 -14.35 0.41
N ARG A 59 11.20 -15.38 0.21
CA ARG A 59 10.63 -15.72 -1.10
C ARG A 59 9.35 -14.95 -1.42
N LYS A 60 8.80 -14.19 -0.46
CA LYS A 60 7.55 -13.43 -0.62
C LYS A 60 7.85 -11.98 -1.02
N ILE A 61 6.90 -11.39 -1.74
CA ILE A 61 6.86 -9.96 -2.05
C ILE A 61 5.69 -9.36 -1.28
N LEU A 62 5.98 -8.30 -0.54
CA LEU A 62 5.04 -7.55 0.27
C LEU A 62 4.89 -6.15 -0.34
N PHE A 63 3.68 -5.61 -0.29
CA PHE A 63 3.37 -4.28 -0.78
C PHE A 63 2.84 -3.41 0.37
N ASP A 64 3.48 -2.27 0.61
CA ASP A 64 2.81 -1.15 1.26
C ASP A 64 1.96 -0.47 0.20
N ARG A 65 0.63 -0.59 0.34
CA ARG A 65 -0.30 -0.04 -0.65
C ARG A 65 -0.16 1.47 -0.79
N ALA A 66 0.01 2.21 0.30
CA ALA A 66 0.03 3.67 0.24
C ALA A 66 1.28 4.16 -0.50
N GLU A 67 2.44 3.61 -0.13
CA GLU A 67 3.72 3.97 -0.76
C GLU A 67 3.79 3.50 -2.21
N PHE A 68 3.30 2.29 -2.50
CA PHE A 68 3.26 1.77 -3.86
C PHE A 68 2.39 2.63 -4.79
N MET A 69 1.21 3.03 -4.33
CA MET A 69 0.34 3.92 -5.12
C MET A 69 0.93 5.32 -5.28
N ALA A 70 1.62 5.84 -4.26
CA ALA A 70 2.36 7.10 -4.38
C ALA A 70 3.47 7.00 -5.44
N GLY A 71 4.22 5.90 -5.46
CA GLY A 71 5.24 5.64 -6.48
C GLY A 71 4.68 5.55 -7.90
N ILE A 72 3.53 4.89 -8.08
CA ILE A 72 2.84 4.84 -9.38
C ILE A 72 2.46 6.27 -9.82
N LYS A 73 1.83 7.05 -8.94
CA LYS A 73 1.41 8.44 -9.24
C LYS A 73 2.59 9.36 -9.54
N ALA A 74 3.74 9.13 -8.91
CA ALA A 74 5.00 9.83 -9.18
C ALA A 74 5.68 9.38 -10.49
N GLY A 75 5.11 8.41 -11.21
CA GLY A 75 5.57 8.01 -12.53
C GLY A 75 6.60 6.88 -12.54
N HIS A 76 6.89 6.22 -11.41
CA HIS A 76 7.85 5.11 -11.38
C HIS A 76 7.45 3.91 -12.25
N ALA A 77 6.17 3.81 -12.63
CA ALA A 77 5.61 2.77 -13.49
C ALA A 77 5.38 3.20 -14.96
N THR A 78 5.76 4.42 -15.37
CA THR A 78 5.47 4.95 -16.73
C THR A 78 6.20 4.20 -17.85
N HIS A 79 7.42 3.74 -17.61
CA HIS A 79 8.29 3.12 -18.63
C HIS A 79 8.49 1.63 -18.37
N ILE A 80 7.39 0.88 -18.33
CA ILE A 80 7.41 -0.57 -18.08
C ILE A 80 7.11 -1.40 -19.33
N ALA A 81 6.44 -0.83 -20.34
CA ALA A 81 6.17 -1.48 -21.62
C ALA A 81 6.06 -0.42 -22.74
N GLY A 82 6.39 -0.77 -23.98
CA GLY A 82 6.13 0.07 -25.16
C GLY A 82 7.08 1.25 -25.40
N ALA A 83 8.02 1.53 -24.50
CA ALA A 83 9.09 2.47 -24.77
C ALA A 83 10.04 1.86 -25.83
N LYS A 84 9.85 2.25 -27.10
CA LYS A 84 10.91 2.09 -28.10
C LYS A 84 12.14 2.82 -27.57
N LYS A 85 13.25 2.09 -27.42
CA LYS A 85 14.58 2.70 -27.33
C LYS A 85 14.87 3.47 -28.61
#